data_AF-A0A3D3STQ5-F1
#
_entry.id   AF-A0A3D3STQ5-F1
#
_cell.length_a   1.000
_cell.length_b   1.000
_cell.length_c   1.000
_cell.angle_alpha   90.00
_cell.angle_beta   90.00
_cell.angle_gamma   90.00
#
_symmetry.space_group_name_H-M   'P 1'
#
loop_
_entity.id
_entity.type
_entity.pdbx_description
1 polymer ?
#
loop_
_entity_poly.entity_id
_entity_poly.type
_entity_poly.pdbx_seq_one_letter_code
_entity_poly.pdbx_strand_id
1 'polypeptide(L)'
;MLSLNQRVPSYLKAIAPYQPGKPIADIARAYGFQEDQVVKLASNENPLGMSPKGREAMLKAAGDLGRYPDGNGFGLKQALARRFGLSTQTITLGNGSNDILELVAHAFLAPGKESLMSDHSFAVYALASQ
;
A
#
# COMPACT_ATOMS: atom_id res chain seq x y z
N MET A 1 -25.66 -28.25 4.12
CA MET A 1 -24.37 -27.59 4.42
C MET A 1 -24.63 -26.12 4.70
N LEU A 2 -24.03 -25.54 5.75
CA LEU A 2 -24.06 -24.08 5.96
C LEU A 2 -23.40 -23.37 4.77
N SER A 3 -24.02 -22.28 4.31
CA SER A 3 -23.46 -21.40 3.27
C SER A 3 -22.16 -20.76 3.74
N LEU A 4 -21.29 -20.36 2.82
CA LEU A 4 -20.02 -19.71 3.15
C LEU A 4 -20.24 -18.47 4.03
N ASN A 5 -21.26 -17.67 3.74
CA ASN A 5 -21.61 -16.47 4.49
C ASN A 5 -21.97 -16.75 5.97
N GLN A 6 -22.52 -17.94 6.26
CA GLN A 6 -22.82 -18.35 7.65
C GLN A 6 -21.57 -18.77 8.43
N ARG A 7 -20.45 -19.04 7.75
CA ARG A 7 -19.17 -19.42 8.38
C ARG A 7 -18.21 -18.25 8.58
N VAL A 8 -18.46 -17.11 7.93
CA VAL A 8 -17.63 -15.91 8.06
C VAL A 8 -17.77 -15.34 9.49
N PRO A 9 -16.66 -15.18 10.24
CA PRO A 9 -16.67 -14.55 11.56
C PRO A 9 -17.35 -13.18 11.56
N SER A 10 -18.02 -12.83 12.65
CA SER A 10 -18.77 -11.56 12.77
C SER A 10 -17.89 -10.34 12.55
N TYR A 11 -16.64 -10.35 13.05
CA TYR A 11 -15.71 -9.23 12.88
C TYR A 11 -15.36 -8.98 11.42
N LEU A 12 -15.26 -10.01 10.56
CA LEU A 12 -15.03 -9.81 9.12
C LEU A 12 -16.23 -9.17 8.42
N LYS A 13 -17.45 -9.37 8.93
CA LYS A 13 -18.66 -8.74 8.38
C LYS A 13 -18.79 -7.27 8.75
N ALA A 14 -18.07 -6.83 9.80
CA ALA A 14 -18.07 -5.45 10.29
C ALA A 14 -17.03 -4.56 9.58
N ILE A 15 -16.07 -5.16 8.87
CA ILE A 15 -15.03 -4.45 8.10
C ILE A 15 -15.69 -3.59 7.01
N ALA A 16 -15.43 -2.29 7.04
CA ALA A 16 -15.86 -1.38 5.98
C ALA A 16 -15.06 -1.66 4.70
N PRO A 17 -15.70 -1.74 3.52
CA PRO A 17 -14.98 -1.96 2.27
C PRO A 17 -14.18 -0.71 1.90
N TYR A 18 -12.92 -0.90 1.53
CA TYR A 18 -12.10 0.17 0.95
C TYR A 18 -12.64 0.56 -0.42
N GLN A 19 -12.79 1.87 -0.65
CA GLN A 19 -13.17 2.42 -1.94
C GLN A 19 -11.95 3.04 -2.63
N PRO A 20 -11.30 2.33 -3.56
CA PRO A 20 -10.18 2.89 -4.30
C PRO A 20 -10.62 4.04 -5.21
N GLY A 21 -9.69 4.94 -5.52
CA GLY A 21 -9.89 5.96 -6.55
C GLY A 21 -10.23 5.32 -7.89
N LYS A 22 -11.14 5.96 -8.65
CA LYS A 22 -11.60 5.44 -9.94
C LYS A 22 -10.47 5.41 -10.99
N PRO A 23 -10.28 4.31 -11.72
CA PRO A 23 -9.38 4.25 -12.86
C PRO A 23 -9.75 5.27 -13.96
N ILE A 24 -8.76 5.68 -14.76
CA ILE A 24 -8.96 6.57 -15.91
C ILE A 24 -10.01 5.98 -16.87
N ALA A 25 -9.87 4.70 -17.22
CA ALA A 25 -10.78 4.00 -18.12
C ALA A 25 -12.24 4.01 -17.64
N ASP A 26 -12.47 3.94 -16.32
CA ASP A 26 -13.81 3.98 -15.75
C ASP A 26 -14.42 5.39 -15.81
N ILE A 27 -13.61 6.42 -15.60
CA ILE A 27 -14.02 7.82 -15.80
C ILE A 27 -14.33 8.09 -17.28
N ALA A 28 -13.44 7.67 -18.19
CA ALA A 28 -13.64 7.85 -19.63
C ALA A 28 -14.94 7.22 -20.10
N ARG A 29 -15.21 5.96 -19.70
CA ARG A 29 -16.45 5.24 -20.02
C ARG A 29 -17.69 5.89 -19.42
N ALA A 30 -17.62 6.34 -18.17
CA ALA A 30 -18.77 6.92 -17.47
C ALA A 30 -19.22 8.26 -18.06
N TYR A 31 -18.29 9.04 -18.62
CA TYR A 31 -18.56 10.39 -19.11
C TYR A 31 -18.40 10.57 -20.62
N GLY A 32 -18.06 9.49 -21.35
CA GLY A 32 -17.90 9.52 -22.81
C GLY A 32 -16.63 10.23 -23.29
N PHE A 33 -15.60 10.31 -22.45
CA PHE A 33 -14.29 10.84 -22.84
C PHE A 33 -13.41 9.74 -23.44
N GLN A 34 -12.45 10.16 -24.28
CA GLN A 34 -11.28 9.34 -24.56
C GLN A 34 -10.34 9.35 -23.35
N GLU A 35 -9.59 8.27 -23.11
CA GLU A 35 -8.72 8.16 -21.93
C GLU A 35 -7.63 9.24 -21.88
N ASP A 36 -7.13 9.68 -23.04
CA ASP A 36 -6.12 10.75 -23.17
C ASP A 36 -6.66 12.14 -22.82
N GLN A 37 -7.97 12.32 -22.73
CA GLN A 37 -8.62 13.55 -22.27
C GLN A 37 -8.75 13.62 -20.75
N VAL A 38 -8.49 12.52 -20.04
CA VAL A 38 -8.65 12.43 -18.58
C VAL A 38 -7.34 12.80 -17.89
N VAL A 39 -7.31 13.96 -17.24
CA VAL A 39 -6.17 14.39 -16.42
C VAL A 39 -6.34 13.91 -14.98
N LYS A 40 -5.50 12.97 -14.54
CA LYS A 40 -5.57 12.38 -13.19
C LYS A 40 -4.78 13.21 -12.17
N LEU A 41 -5.50 13.81 -11.20
CA LEU A 41 -4.92 14.63 -10.11
C LEU A 41 -5.39 14.18 -8.70
N ALA A 42 -5.77 12.91 -8.55
CA ALA A 42 -6.54 12.44 -7.39
C ALA A 42 -5.79 11.45 -6.45
N SER A 43 -4.51 11.14 -6.71
CA SER A 43 -3.81 10.05 -6.01
C SER A 43 -2.41 10.38 -5.53
N ASN A 44 -2.03 11.66 -5.50
CA ASN A 44 -0.69 12.14 -5.11
C ASN A 44 0.46 11.45 -5.90
N GLU A 45 0.16 10.96 -7.10
CA GLU A 45 1.15 10.37 -8.01
C GLU A 45 2.10 11.47 -8.50
N ASN A 46 3.38 11.13 -8.70
CA ASN A 46 4.34 12.08 -9.24
C ASN A 46 4.04 12.31 -10.73
N PRO A 47 3.69 13.55 -11.17
CA PRO A 47 3.36 13.82 -12.58
C PRO A 47 4.56 13.65 -13.52
N LEU A 48 5.80 13.64 -13.00
CA LEU A 48 7.01 13.37 -13.77
C LEU A 48 7.23 11.87 -14.05
N GLY A 49 6.41 11.01 -13.43
CA GLY A 49 6.53 9.56 -13.56
C GLY A 49 7.75 8.98 -12.83
N MET A 50 8.18 7.81 -13.30
CA MET A 50 9.31 7.08 -12.72
C MET A 50 10.64 7.77 -13.05
N SER A 51 11.52 7.89 -12.05
CA SER A 51 12.89 8.36 -12.23
C SER A 51 13.64 7.58 -13.34
N PRO A 52 14.45 8.25 -14.20
CA PRO A 52 15.24 7.55 -15.21
C PRO A 52 16.13 6.43 -14.64
N LYS A 53 16.73 6.66 -13.47
CA LYS A 53 17.54 5.64 -12.76
C LYS A 53 16.69 4.46 -12.27
N GLY A 54 15.46 4.74 -11.84
CA GLY A 54 14.50 3.71 -11.42
C GLY A 54 14.07 2.85 -12.60
N ARG A 55 13.79 3.48 -13.75
CA ARG A 55 13.44 2.78 -15.00
C ARG A 55 14.57 1.88 -15.47
N GLU A 56 15.80 2.37 -15.48
CA GLU A 56 16.97 1.57 -15.84
C GLU A 56 17.15 0.35 -14.92
N ALA A 57 17.07 0.56 -13.59
CA ALA A 57 17.18 -0.51 -12.62
C ALA A 57 16.08 -1.57 -12.77
N MET A 58 14.83 -1.15 -13.01
CA MET A 58 13.70 -2.04 -13.26
C MET A 58 13.92 -2.89 -14.52
N LEU A 59 14.33 -2.27 -15.63
CA LEU A 59 14.60 -2.98 -16.88
C LEU A 59 15.74 -3.99 -16.72
N LYS A 60 16.78 -3.65 -15.96
CA LYS A 60 17.87 -4.58 -15.64
C LYS A 60 17.38 -5.76 -14.79
N ALA A 61 16.52 -5.50 -13.81
CA ALA A 61 15.95 -6.53 -12.93
C ALA A 61 14.97 -7.46 -13.66
N ALA A 62 14.36 -7.01 -14.76
CA ALA A 62 13.36 -7.78 -15.50
C ALA A 62 13.86 -9.15 -15.98
N GLY A 63 15.17 -9.31 -16.21
CA GLY A 63 15.78 -10.57 -16.62
C GLY A 63 15.80 -11.67 -15.55
N ASP A 64 15.56 -11.33 -14.28
CA ASP A 64 15.66 -12.27 -13.14
C ASP A 64 14.32 -12.46 -12.39
N LEU A 65 13.20 -12.07 -13.02
CA LEU A 65 11.86 -12.14 -12.38
C LEU A 65 11.37 -13.58 -12.12
N GLY A 66 12.06 -14.60 -12.65
CA GLY A 66 11.74 -16.01 -12.42
C GLY A 66 12.18 -16.55 -11.04
N ARG A 67 12.84 -15.72 -10.21
CA ARG A 67 13.32 -16.08 -8.88
C ARG A 67 12.63 -15.25 -7.80
N TYR A 68 12.53 -15.82 -6.62
CA TYR A 68 12.15 -15.04 -5.44
C TYR A 68 13.21 -13.97 -5.18
N PRO A 69 12.80 -12.74 -4.78
CA PRO A 69 13.74 -11.71 -4.38
C PRO A 69 14.42 -12.08 -3.05
N ASP A 70 15.43 -11.30 -2.67
CA ASP A 70 15.94 -11.30 -1.31
C ASP A 70 14.81 -10.94 -0.32
N GLY A 71 14.30 -11.95 0.38
CA GLY A 71 13.15 -11.81 1.26
C GLY A 71 13.38 -10.90 2.47
N ASN A 72 14.63 -10.63 2.86
CA ASN A 72 14.93 -9.70 3.94
C ASN A 72 15.25 -8.28 3.43
N GLY A 73 15.40 -8.11 2.11
CA GLY A 73 15.79 -6.86 1.47
C GLY A 73 17.09 -6.27 2.02
N PHE A 74 18.08 -7.13 2.28
CA PHE A 74 19.40 -6.79 2.82
C PHE A 74 20.05 -5.62 2.08
N GLY A 75 20.08 -5.68 0.74
CA GLY A 75 20.65 -4.62 -0.09
C GLY A 75 19.93 -3.27 0.08
N LEU A 76 18.59 -3.30 0.12
CA LEU A 76 17.77 -2.10 0.30
C LEU A 76 17.94 -1.52 1.71
N LYS A 77 17.88 -2.36 2.76
CA LYS A 77 18.09 -1.92 4.15
C LYS A 77 19.46 -1.27 4.33
N GLN A 78 20.51 -1.82 3.74
CA GLN A 78 21.83 -1.19 3.78
C GLN A 78 21.87 0.17 3.09
N ALA A 79 21.24 0.30 1.92
CA ALA A 79 21.21 1.56 1.19
C ALA A 79 20.46 2.65 1.97
N LEU A 80 19.32 2.30 2.56
CA LEU A 80 18.53 3.19 3.43
C LEU A 80 19.30 3.58 4.69
N ALA A 81 19.90 2.61 5.39
CA ALA A 81 20.72 2.82 6.57
C ALA A 81 21.84 3.85 6.31
N ARG A 82 22.61 3.68 5.22
CA ARG A 82 23.64 4.65 4.82
C ARG A 82 23.06 6.02 4.47
N ARG A 83 21.94 6.06 3.74
CA ARG A 83 21.35 7.33 3.27
C ARG A 83 20.86 8.22 4.42
N PHE A 84 20.35 7.60 5.47
CA PHE A 84 19.73 8.29 6.61
C PHE A 84 20.56 8.25 7.90
N GLY A 85 21.72 7.59 7.91
CA GLY A 85 22.56 7.48 9.10
C GLY A 85 21.95 6.60 10.19
N LEU A 86 21.24 5.53 9.80
CA LEU A 86 20.52 4.64 10.72
C LEU A 86 21.16 3.25 10.79
N SER A 87 20.84 2.49 11.85
CA SER A 87 21.16 1.07 11.92
C SER A 87 20.20 0.27 11.03
N THR A 88 20.68 -0.79 10.38
CA THR A 88 19.80 -1.70 9.64
C THR A 88 18.79 -2.41 10.55
N GLN A 89 19.06 -2.51 11.85
CA GLN A 89 18.15 -3.11 12.84
C GLN A 89 16.92 -2.25 13.13
N THR A 90 16.96 -0.95 12.78
CA THR A 90 15.82 -0.03 12.97
C THR A 90 15.01 0.16 11.68
N ILE A 91 15.20 -0.71 10.68
CA ILE A 91 14.53 -0.61 9.37
C ILE A 91 13.73 -1.88 9.10
N THR A 92 12.42 -1.70 8.94
CA THR A 92 11.49 -2.71 8.43
C THR A 92 11.05 -2.31 7.01
N LEU A 93 10.83 -3.31 6.16
CA LEU A 93 10.34 -3.14 4.80
C LEU A 93 8.92 -3.69 4.71
N GLY A 94 8.10 -3.10 3.85
CA GLY A 94 6.74 -3.52 3.56
C GLY A 94 6.38 -3.14 2.12
N ASN A 95 5.24 -3.65 1.64
CA ASN A 95 4.76 -3.40 0.27
C ASN A 95 4.06 -2.04 0.16
N GLY A 96 4.78 -0.99 0.55
CA GLY A 96 4.24 0.37 0.76
C GLY A 96 4.02 0.67 2.24
N SER A 97 3.86 1.95 2.58
CA SER A 97 3.68 2.38 3.98
C SER A 97 2.37 1.91 4.61
N ASN A 98 1.33 1.65 3.80
CA ASN A 98 0.06 1.11 4.31
C ASN A 98 0.26 -0.26 4.98
N ASP A 99 1.02 -1.14 4.33
CA ASP A 99 1.37 -2.46 4.86
C ASP A 99 2.06 -2.35 6.23
N ILE A 100 2.97 -1.38 6.38
CA ILE A 100 3.63 -1.11 7.66
C ILE A 100 2.66 -0.58 8.72
N LEU A 101 1.71 0.29 8.35
CA LEU A 101 0.70 0.82 9.27
C LEU A 101 -0.23 -0.30 9.78
N GLU A 102 -0.63 -1.21 8.89
CA GLU A 102 -1.42 -2.40 9.25
C GLU A 102 -0.63 -3.34 10.17
N LEU A 103 0.64 -3.60 9.87
CA LEU A 103 1.51 -4.40 10.74
C LEU A 103 1.65 -3.79 12.14
N VAL A 104 1.79 -2.47 12.23
CA VAL A 104 1.83 -1.76 13.53
C VAL A 104 0.51 -1.93 14.26
N ALA A 105 -0.63 -1.74 13.59
CA ALA A 105 -1.93 -1.90 14.21
C ALA A 105 -2.13 -3.34 14.74
N HIS A 106 -1.82 -4.37 13.94
CA HIS A 106 -1.90 -5.77 14.36
C HIS A 106 -0.93 -6.12 15.50
N ALA A 107 0.23 -5.48 15.58
CA ALA A 107 1.21 -5.75 16.63
C ALA A 107 0.81 -5.17 17.99
N PHE A 108 0.05 -4.07 18.02
CA PHE A 108 -0.20 -3.30 19.24
C PHE A 108 -1.67 -3.19 19.66
N LEU A 109 -2.62 -3.30 18.72
CA LEU A 109 -4.04 -3.23 19.02
C LEU A 109 -4.59 -4.60 19.42
N ALA A 110 -5.49 -4.57 20.39
CA ALA A 110 -6.22 -5.71 20.92
C ALA A 110 -7.51 -5.21 21.58
N PRO A 111 -8.50 -6.07 21.88
CA PRO A 111 -9.67 -5.67 22.64
C PRO A 111 -9.29 -4.92 23.94
N GLY A 112 -9.86 -3.73 24.13
CA GLY A 112 -9.53 -2.86 25.27
C GLY A 112 -8.30 -1.95 25.06
N LYS A 113 -7.71 -1.93 23.87
CA LYS A 113 -6.71 -0.93 23.44
C LYS A 113 -7.35 0.09 22.51
N GLU A 114 -6.76 1.27 22.46
CA GLU A 114 -7.28 2.40 21.70
C GLU A 114 -6.24 2.86 20.66
N SER A 115 -6.74 3.34 19.53
CA SER A 115 -5.97 4.06 18.51
C SER A 115 -6.50 5.49 18.45
N LEU A 116 -5.60 6.48 18.47
CA LEU A 116 -5.96 7.90 18.39
C LEU A 116 -5.46 8.47 17.07
N MET A 117 -6.35 9.13 16.34
CA MET A 117 -6.06 9.81 15.08
C MET A 117 -6.93 11.05 14.91
N SER A 118 -6.53 11.96 14.03
CA SER A 118 -7.37 13.11 13.66
C SER A 118 -8.58 12.65 12.85
N ASP A 119 -9.72 13.32 13.03
CA ASP A 119 -10.98 13.03 12.30
C ASP A 119 -10.83 13.21 10.78
N HIS A 120 -9.88 14.04 10.34
CA HIS A 120 -9.55 14.27 8.92
C HIS A 120 -8.19 13.70 8.54
N SER A 121 -7.76 12.65 9.23
CA SER A 121 -6.51 11.95 8.93
C SER A 121 -6.65 11.00 7.74
N PHE A 122 -5.55 10.36 7.39
CA PHE A 122 -5.50 9.43 6.27
C PHE A 122 -6.39 8.20 6.54
N ALA A 123 -7.26 7.86 5.59
CA ALA A 123 -8.29 6.82 5.75
C ALA A 123 -7.74 5.44 6.17
N VAL A 124 -6.49 5.12 5.81
CA VAL A 124 -5.83 3.86 6.17
C VAL A 124 -5.69 3.70 7.68
N TYR A 125 -5.58 4.78 8.46
CA TYR A 125 -5.46 4.68 9.91
C TYR A 125 -6.71 4.06 10.54
N ALA A 126 -7.90 4.51 10.11
CA ALA A 126 -9.16 3.95 10.56
C ALA A 126 -9.32 2.50 10.07
N LEU A 127 -9.01 2.24 8.79
CA LEU A 127 -9.11 0.89 8.21
C LEU A 127 -8.17 -0.12 8.89
N ALA A 128 -6.97 0.30 9.28
CA ALA A 128 -6.00 -0.55 9.96
C ALA A 128 -6.37 -0.84 11.42
N SER A 129 -7.28 -0.07 12.03
CA SER A 129 -7.62 -0.15 13.46
C SER A 129 -9.05 -0.60 13.76
N GLN A 130 -9.79 -1.04 12.74
CA GLN A 130 -11.19 -1.49 12.84
C GLN A 130 -11.36 -2.94 13.27
#